data_AF-A0A6V7JBD6-F1
#
_entry.id   AF-A0A6V7JBD6-F1
#
_cell.length_a   1.000
_cell.length_b   1.000
_cell.length_c   1.000
_cell.angle_alpha   90.00
_cell.angle_beta   90.00
_cell.angle_gamma   90.00
#
_symmetry.space_group_name_H-M   'P 1'
#
loop_
_entity.id
_entity.type
_entity.pdbx_description
1 polymer ?
#
loop_
_entity_poly.entity_id
_entity_poly.type
_entity_poly.pdbx_seq_one_letter_code
_entity_poly.pdbx_strand_id
1 'polypeptide(L)' 'TRESMIVRGRLIPLSGPKSADFILHCARTTLYPAAPNFTILDTDYDNWAAMVACGNYGDT' A
#
# COMPACT_ATOMS: atom_id res chain seq x y z
N THR A 1 -12.59 -24.05 2.68
CA THR A 1 -11.33 -23.67 2.01
C THR A 1 -11.32 -22.16 1.85
N ARG A 2 -10.37 -21.43 2.45
CA ARG A 2 -10.26 -19.98 2.23
C ARG A 2 -9.61 -19.78 0.86
N GLU A 3 -10.38 -19.33 -0.12
CA GLU A 3 -9.82 -18.93 -1.41
C GLU A 3 -8.98 -17.66 -1.23
N SER A 4 -7.72 -17.74 -1.60
CA SER A 4 -6.84 -16.58 -1.70
C SER A 4 -7.20 -15.79 -2.95
N MET A 5 -7.73 -14.57 -2.78
CA MET A 5 -8.01 -13.66 -3.88
C MET A 5 -6.73 -12.89 -4.24
N ILE A 6 -6.28 -13.02 -5.50
CA ILE A 6 -5.20 -12.18 -6.03
C ILE A 6 -5.77 -10.82 -6.39
N VAL A 7 -5.33 -9.78 -5.70
CA VAL A 7 -5.67 -8.39 -6.02
C VAL A 7 -4.50 -7.73 -6.73
N ARG A 8 -4.75 -7.18 -7.92
CA ARG A 8 -3.74 -6.45 -8.69
C ARG A 8 -3.79 -4.97 -8.31
N GLY A 9 -2.65 -4.44 -7.87
CA GLY A 9 -2.47 -3.03 -7.53
C GLY A 9 -1.14 -2.47 -8.04
N ARG A 10 -1.00 -1.14 -7.96
CA ARG A 10 0.21 -0.39 -8.31
C ARG A 10 0.58 0.53 -7.16
N LEU A 11 1.84 0.50 -6.74
CA LEU A 11 2.41 1.49 -5.82
C LEU A 11 3.03 2.64 -6.63
N ILE A 12 2.67 3.88 -6.30
CA ILE A 12 3.15 5.10 -6.96
C ILE A 12 3.93 5.92 -5.93
N PRO A 13 5.23 6.23 -6.17
CA PRO A 13 6.03 7.00 -5.22
C PRO A 13 5.56 8.45 -5.14
N LEU A 14 5.49 8.99 -3.92
CA LEU A 14 5.01 10.36 -3.67
C LEU A 14 6.09 11.43 -3.88
N SER A 15 7.35 11.13 -3.58
CA SER A 15 8.46 12.10 -3.60
C SER A 15 9.53 11.79 -4.65
N GLY A 16 9.21 10.96 -5.65
CA GLY A 16 10.10 10.62 -6.76
C GLY A 16 10.93 9.34 -6.54
N PRO A 17 12.03 9.15 -7.28
CA PRO A 17 12.85 7.94 -7.15
C PRO A 17 13.44 7.84 -5.74
N LYS A 18 13.35 6.64 -5.13
CA LYS A 18 13.71 6.35 -3.73
C LYS A 18 12.78 6.95 -2.67
N SER A 19 11.54 7.28 -3.02
CA SER A 19 10.51 7.61 -2.02
C SER A 19 10.26 6.41 -1.08
N ALA A 20 10.09 6.69 0.21
CA ALA A 20 9.59 5.71 1.18
C ALA A 20 8.06 5.66 1.20
N ASP A 21 7.39 6.68 0.66
CA ASP A 21 5.94 6.84 0.73
C ASP A 21 5.27 6.60 -0.62
N PHE A 22 4.20 5.82 -0.61
CA PHE A 22 3.52 5.34 -1.80
C PHE A 22 2.00 5.44 -1.67
N ILE A 23 1.34 5.77 -2.78
CA ILE A 23 -0.10 5.56 -2.94
C ILE A 23 -0.34 4.19 -3.57
N LEU A 24 -1.23 3.39 -2.99
CA LEU A 24 -1.68 2.12 -3.57
C LEU A 24 -2.90 2.32 -4.48
N HIS A 25 -2.71 2.30 -5.80
CA HIS A 25 -3.84 2.20 -6.72
C HIS A 25 -4.26 0.74 -6.93
N CYS A 26 -5.45 0.40 -6.47
CA CYS A 26 -6.02 -0.94 -6.61
C CYS A 26 -7.11 -0.96 -7.70
N ALA A 27 -6.97 -1.81 -8.72
CA ALA A 27 -7.85 -1.77 -9.89
C ALA A 27 -9.25 -2.38 -9.67
N ARG A 28 -9.52 -3.00 -8.51
CA ARG A 28 -10.76 -3.78 -8.28
C ARG A 28 -11.28 -3.75 -6.84
N THR A 29 -11.31 -2.59 -6.19
CA THR A 29 -11.97 -2.51 -4.87
C THR A 29 -12.88 -1.30 -4.78
N THR A 30 -14.16 -1.50 -5.09
CA THR A 30 -15.26 -0.65 -4.59
C THR A 30 -15.40 -0.71 -3.06
N LEU A 31 -14.62 -1.56 -2.39
CA LEU A 31 -14.64 -1.79 -0.95
C LEU A 31 -13.75 -0.82 -0.15
N TYR A 32 -12.83 -0.10 -0.80
CA TYR A 32 -11.99 0.93 -0.16
C TYR A 32 -11.84 2.12 -1.10
N PRO A 33 -12.74 3.12 -1.02
CA PRO A 33 -12.71 4.29 -1.90
C PRO A 33 -11.48 5.20 -1.67
N ALA A 34 -10.83 5.08 -0.51
CA ALA A 34 -9.55 5.71 -0.22
C ALA A 34 -8.44 4.65 -0.28
N ALA A 35 -7.56 4.76 -1.28
CA ALA A 35 -6.29 4.07 -1.28
C ALA A 35 -5.46 4.55 -0.08
N PRO A 36 -5.15 3.70 0.92
CA PRO A 36 -4.30 4.15 2.02
C PRO A 36 -2.90 4.44 1.49
N ASN A 37 -2.27 5.48 2.06
CA ASN A 37 -0.85 5.72 1.86
C ASN A 37 -0.07 4.63 2.62
N PHE A 38 0.94 4.09 1.97
CA PHE A 38 1.87 3.13 2.55
C PHE A 38 3.23 3.79 2.70
N THR A 39 3.89 3.53 3.82
CA THR A 39 5.27 3.95 4.08
C THR A 39 6.12 2.72 4.33
N ILE A 40 7.27 2.62 3.66
CA ILE A 40 8.32 1.67 3.99
C ILE A 40 9.08 2.23 5.19
N LEU A 41 8.99 1.53 6.33
CA LEU A 41 9.68 1.94 7.56
C LEU A 41 11.15 1.52 7.52
N ASP A 42 11.40 0.30 7.03
CA ASP A 42 12.74 -0.26 6.85
C ASP A 42 12.70 -1.41 5.84
N THR A 43 13.81 -1.67 5.16
CA THR A 43 13.94 -2.74 4.17
C THR A 43 15.42 -2.99 3.87
N ASP A 44 15.80 -4.26 3.77
CA ASP A 44 17.12 -4.63 3.25
C ASP A 44 17.14 -4.76 1.72
N TYR A 45 15.97 -4.63 1.07
CA TYR A 45 15.72 -4.77 -0.37
C TYR A 45 15.95 -6.18 -0.95
N ASP A 46 16.50 -7.11 -0.16
CA ASP A 46 16.89 -8.44 -0.61
C ASP A 46 16.00 -9.54 0.00
N ASN A 47 15.61 -9.39 1.26
CA ASN A 47 14.93 -10.45 2.02
C ASN A 47 13.65 -9.96 2.71
N TRP A 48 13.62 -8.74 3.23
CA TRP A 48 12.49 -8.26 4.04
C TRP A 48 12.24 -6.75 3.90
N ALA A 49 10.99 -6.38 4.14
CA ALA A 49 10.54 -4.99 4.25
C ALA A 49 9.48 -4.88 5.35
N ALA A 50 9.57 -3.84 6.16
CA ALA A 50 8.54 -3.42 7.10
C ALA A 50 7.75 -2.25 6.49
N MET A 51 6.43 -2.40 6.42
CA MET A 51 5.54 -1.41 5.84
C MET A 51 4.43 -1.05 6.81
N VAL A 52 4.02 0.21 6.81
CA VAL A 52 2.88 0.71 7.58
C VAL A 52 1.87 1.36 6.64
N ALA A 53 0.60 1.13 6.92
CA ALA A 53 -0.50 1.94 6.43
C ALA A 53 -1.33 2.36 7.65
N CYS A 54 -1.65 3.64 7.71
CA CYS A 54 -2.50 4.18 8.76
C CYS A 54 -3.50 5.12 8.10
N GLY A 55 -4.75 5.03 8.56
CA GLY A 55 -5.78 6.01 8.29
C GLY A 55 -6.47 6.32 9.61
N ASN A 56 -6.90 7.57 9.81
CA ASN A 56 -7.66 7.89 11.00
C ASN A 56 -9.02 7.17 10.95
N TYR A 57 -9.47 6.71 12.10
CA TYR A 57 -10.79 6.15 12.24
C TYR A 57 -11.84 7.24 12.00
N GLY A 58 -12.64 7.10 10.94
CA GLY A 58 -13.69 8.05 10.56
C GLY A 58 -13.39 8.94 9.35
N ASP A 59 -12.17 8.89 8.77
CA ASP A 59 -11.79 9.62 7.55
C ASP A 59 -12.31 8.96 6.25
N THR A 60 -13.45 8.26 6.30
CA THR A 60 -14.10 7.64 5.13
C THR A 60 -14.83 8.66 4.27
#